data_AF-A0A539D7I8-F1
#
_entry.id   AF-A0A539D7I8-F1
#
_cell.length_a   1.000
_cell.length_b   1.000
_cell.length_c   1.000
_cell.angle_alpha   90.00
_cell.angle_beta   90.00
_cell.angle_gamma   90.00
#
_symmetry.space_group_name_H-M   'P 1'
#
loop_
_entity.id
_entity.type
_entity.pdbx_description
1 polymer ?
#
loop_
_entity_poly.entity_id
_entity_poly.type
_entity_poly.pdbx_seq_one_letter_code
_entity_poly.pdbx_strand_id
1 'polypeptide(L)'
;MAPTLTALCVVHNGEADLPDCLESVRFADELVVVLDRCTDGSKAIAERFGAKILEGAWPIEGPRRNAGLAACTSDYTLEIDADERATPALAAEIRSALDQKPAGGVFIPFDNRIGGRAITYGWGAYNGVGGKRCLFPSHTKSWGDDRLHPPVKQLPEVMKLRSAMIHHVYRDLPHMYARLLR
;
A
#
# COMPACT_ATOMS: atom_id res chain seq x y z
N MET A 1 20.24 5.54 -15.95
CA MET A 1 19.97 5.60 -14.50
C MET A 1 18.89 4.57 -14.19
N ALA A 2 18.96 3.93 -13.02
CA ALA A 2 17.90 3.03 -12.56
C ALA A 2 16.63 3.86 -12.27
N PRO A 3 15.42 3.37 -12.60
CA PRO A 3 14.19 4.10 -12.29
C PRO A 3 14.01 4.29 -10.79
N THR A 4 13.58 5.49 -10.42
CA THR A 4 13.28 5.87 -9.04
C THR A 4 11.91 5.36 -8.61
N LEU A 5 11.74 5.11 -7.31
CA LEU A 5 10.52 4.58 -6.72
C LEU A 5 10.04 5.40 -5.52
N THR A 6 8.77 5.82 -5.55
CA THR A 6 8.05 6.34 -4.39
C THR A 6 7.24 5.23 -3.74
N ALA A 7 7.39 5.02 -2.43
CA ALA A 7 6.41 4.30 -1.63
C ALA A 7 5.37 5.28 -1.10
N LEU A 8 4.10 5.07 -1.42
CA LEU A 8 2.97 5.88 -0.99
C LEU A 8 2.10 5.10 -0.01
N CYS A 9 1.97 5.61 1.22
CA CYS A 9 1.08 5.06 2.24
C CYS A 9 -0.01 6.07 2.62
N VAL A 10 -1.27 5.65 2.56
CA VAL A 10 -2.41 6.43 3.06
C VAL A 10 -2.92 5.76 4.32
N VAL A 11 -2.96 6.50 5.43
CA VAL A 11 -3.23 5.94 6.75
C VAL A 11 -4.23 6.80 7.53
N HIS A 12 -5.08 6.12 8.30
CA HIS A 12 -5.93 6.70 9.32
C HIS A 12 -5.72 5.90 10.61
N ASN A 13 -5.11 6.52 11.62
CA ASN A 13 -4.80 5.91 12.91
C ASN A 13 -4.09 4.53 12.80
N GLY A 14 -2.87 4.54 12.27
CA GLY A 14 -2.08 3.33 11.99
C GLY A 14 -0.86 3.15 12.88
N GLU A 15 -0.78 3.77 14.06
CA GLU A 15 0.44 3.75 14.89
C GLU A 15 1.00 2.35 15.20
N ALA A 16 0.12 1.34 15.25
CA ALA A 16 0.49 -0.04 15.54
C ALA A 16 1.20 -0.74 14.37
N ASP A 17 0.83 -0.41 13.12
CA ASP A 17 1.28 -1.13 11.93
C ASP A 17 2.24 -0.30 11.06
N LEU A 18 2.15 1.03 11.14
CA LEU A 18 2.91 1.95 10.32
C LEU A 18 4.45 1.77 10.45
N PRO A 19 5.05 1.57 11.65
CA PRO A 19 6.50 1.41 11.76
C PRO A 19 7.05 0.27 10.89
N ASP A 20 6.44 -0.91 10.96
CA ASP A 20 6.90 -2.08 10.22
C ASP A 20 6.57 -1.96 8.72
N CYS A 21 5.46 -1.30 8.37
CA CYS A 21 5.13 -0.98 6.97
C CYS A 21 6.23 -0.13 6.34
N LEU A 22 6.55 1.02 6.96
CA LEU A 22 7.52 1.96 6.44
C LEU A 22 8.94 1.36 6.44
N GLU A 23 9.27 0.50 7.40
CA GLU A 23 10.55 -0.22 7.42
C GLU A 23 10.66 -1.19 6.25
N SER A 24 9.58 -1.90 5.92
CA SER A 24 9.56 -2.85 4.81
C SER A 24 9.76 -2.21 3.43
N VAL A 25 9.52 -0.90 3.30
CA VAL A 25 9.67 -0.15 2.05
C VAL A 25 10.85 0.82 2.05
N ARG A 26 11.81 0.66 2.98
CA ARG A 26 13.06 1.45 3.02
C ARG A 26 13.92 1.33 1.76
N PHE A 27 13.66 0.33 0.93
CA PHE A 27 14.31 0.19 -0.37
C PHE A 27 13.81 1.18 -1.42
N ALA A 28 12.74 1.96 -1.17
CA ALA A 28 12.26 3.02 -2.05
C ALA A 28 13.13 4.29 -1.95
N ASP A 29 13.12 5.10 -3.01
CA ASP A 29 13.92 6.34 -3.09
C ASP A 29 13.20 7.54 -2.45
N GLU A 30 11.86 7.51 -2.43
CA GLU A 30 10.99 8.49 -1.80
C GLU A 30 9.92 7.79 -0.96
N LEU A 31 9.58 8.39 0.18
CA LEU A 31 8.48 7.95 1.03
C LEU A 31 7.45 9.08 1.17
N VAL A 32 6.20 8.81 0.77
CA VAL A 32 5.08 9.73 0.92
C VAL A 32 4.05 9.11 1.86
N VAL A 33 3.63 9.85 2.90
CA VAL A 33 2.61 9.41 3.85
C VAL A 33 1.47 10.42 3.88
N VAL A 34 0.25 9.96 3.63
CA VAL A 34 -0.97 10.73 3.77
C VAL A 34 -1.65 10.35 5.09
N LEU A 35 -1.71 11.30 6.02
CA LEU A 35 -2.40 11.17 7.30
C LEU A 35 -3.83 11.72 7.15
N ASP A 36 -4.83 10.84 7.00
CA ASP A 36 -6.24 11.24 6.96
C ASP A 36 -6.84 11.15 8.36
N ARG A 37 -7.12 12.29 9.00
CA ARG A 37 -7.77 12.38 10.33
C ARG A 37 -7.07 11.55 11.42
N CYS A 38 -5.74 11.46 11.37
CA CYS A 38 -4.98 10.78 12.42
C CYS A 38 -5.00 11.58 13.72
N THR A 39 -5.26 10.92 14.83
CA THR A 39 -5.23 11.47 16.20
C THR A 39 -4.29 10.69 17.11
N ASP A 40 -3.62 9.67 16.57
CA ASP A 40 -2.69 8.78 17.26
C ASP A 40 -1.22 9.13 16.95
N GLY A 41 -0.28 8.25 17.29
CA GLY A 41 1.15 8.43 17.05
C GLY A 41 1.61 8.38 15.59
N SER A 42 0.71 8.18 14.61
CA SER A 42 1.07 7.97 13.19
C SER A 42 1.94 9.08 12.61
N LYS A 43 1.68 10.35 12.98
CA LYS A 43 2.45 11.50 12.49
C LYS A 43 3.91 11.44 12.93
N ALA A 44 4.15 11.26 14.22
CA ALA A 44 5.50 11.17 14.78
C ALA A 44 6.29 9.99 14.20
N ILE A 45 5.61 8.88 13.90
CA ILE A 45 6.21 7.73 13.22
C ILE A 45 6.63 8.12 11.80
N ALA A 46 5.73 8.70 10.99
CA ALA A 46 6.05 9.12 9.62
C ALA A 46 7.23 10.13 9.57
N GLU A 47 7.28 11.09 10.52
CA GLU A 47 8.36 12.07 10.64
C GLU A 47 9.71 11.39 10.92
N ARG A 48 9.75 10.43 11.84
CA ARG A 48 10.96 9.65 12.15
C ARG A 48 11.48 8.84 10.96
N PHE A 49 10.59 8.48 10.03
CA PHE A 49 10.99 7.77 8.82
C PHE A 49 11.51 8.69 7.72
N GLY A 50 11.42 10.02 7.89
CA GLY A 50 11.80 11.00 6.88
C GLY A 50 10.80 11.09 5.73
N ALA A 51 9.54 10.70 5.98
CA ALA A 51 8.50 10.74 4.96
C ALA A 51 8.14 12.19 4.59
N LYS A 52 7.77 12.41 3.33
CA LYS A 52 6.99 13.57 2.91
C LYS A 52 5.55 13.39 3.38
N ILE A 53 5.12 14.23 4.32
CA ILE A 53 3.82 14.10 4.98
C ILE A 53 2.80 15.03 4.36
N LEU A 54 1.61 14.47 4.05
CA LEU A 54 0.40 15.22 3.77
C LEU A 54 -0.61 14.95 4.88
N GLU A 55 -1.03 15.98 5.58
CA GLU A 55 -2.03 15.88 6.65
C GLU A 55 -3.32 16.55 6.21
N GLY A 56 -4.46 15.91 6.46
CA GLY A 56 -5.75 16.48 6.11
C GLY A 56 -6.93 15.67 6.63
N ALA A 57 -8.11 16.14 6.26
CA ALA A 57 -9.36 15.48 6.58
C ALA A 57 -10.22 15.39 5.32
N TRP A 58 -10.24 14.22 4.71
CA TRP A 58 -10.98 14.00 3.47
C TRP A 58 -12.31 13.29 3.75
N PRO A 59 -13.40 13.67 3.07
CA PRO A 59 -14.72 13.08 3.30
C PRO A 59 -14.84 11.66 2.72
N ILE A 60 -14.11 11.36 1.64
CA ILE A 60 -14.12 10.06 0.94
C ILE A 60 -12.70 9.64 0.52
N GLU A 61 -12.53 8.39 0.09
CA GLU A 61 -11.22 7.77 -0.12
C GLU A 61 -10.45 8.27 -1.35
N GLY A 62 -11.14 8.53 -2.46
CA GLY A 62 -10.50 8.95 -3.71
C GLY A 62 -9.60 10.19 -3.57
N PRO A 63 -10.11 11.32 -3.05
CA PRO A 63 -9.35 12.55 -2.87
C PRO A 63 -8.08 12.41 -2.03
N ARG A 64 -8.11 11.66 -0.91
CA ARG A 64 -6.90 11.45 -0.08
C ARG A 64 -5.85 10.62 -0.80
N ARG A 65 -6.25 9.58 -1.55
CA ARG A 65 -5.31 8.77 -2.35
C ARG A 65 -4.74 9.59 -3.51
N ASN A 66 -5.57 10.37 -4.20
CA ASN A 66 -5.12 11.26 -5.27
C ASN A 66 -4.16 12.36 -4.76
N ALA A 67 -4.38 12.91 -3.57
CA ALA A 67 -3.46 13.86 -2.95
C ALA A 67 -2.07 13.22 -2.73
N GLY A 68 -2.04 11.96 -2.25
CA GLY A 68 -0.81 11.18 -2.15
C GLY A 68 -0.13 10.95 -3.51
N LEU A 69 -0.88 10.52 -4.52
CA LEU A 69 -0.37 10.30 -5.87
C LEU A 69 0.21 11.59 -6.50
N ALA A 70 -0.42 12.73 -6.26
CA ALA A 70 0.06 14.03 -6.74
C ALA A 70 1.36 14.48 -6.05
N ALA A 71 1.66 13.97 -4.85
CA ALA A 71 2.89 14.29 -4.14
C ALA A 71 4.07 13.37 -4.47
N CYS A 72 3.85 12.25 -5.16
CA CYS A 72 4.91 11.34 -5.60
C CYS A 72 5.71 11.97 -6.73
N THR A 73 7.04 11.92 -6.64
CA THR A 73 7.94 12.58 -7.61
C THR A 73 8.86 11.61 -8.37
N SER A 74 8.86 10.33 -7.99
CA SER A 74 9.68 9.31 -8.63
C SER A 74 9.06 8.81 -9.95
N ASP A 75 9.85 8.10 -10.76
CA ASP A 75 9.41 7.49 -12.03
C ASP A 75 8.24 6.51 -11.82
N TYR A 76 8.27 5.75 -10.71
CA TYR A 76 7.27 4.76 -10.33
C TYR A 76 6.72 5.03 -8.94
N THR A 77 5.46 4.62 -8.73
CA THR A 77 4.80 4.63 -7.42
C THR A 77 4.42 3.21 -7.02
N LEU A 78 4.75 2.84 -5.77
CA LEU A 78 4.22 1.68 -5.05
C LEU A 78 3.22 2.17 -3.99
N GLU A 79 1.94 1.93 -4.19
CA GLU A 79 0.93 2.13 -3.15
C GLU A 79 0.92 0.96 -2.18
N ILE A 80 1.17 1.23 -0.90
CA ILE A 80 1.20 0.25 0.19
C ILE A 80 0.34 0.72 1.35
N ASP A 81 -0.51 -0.15 1.88
CA ASP A 81 -1.37 0.16 3.03
C ASP A 81 -0.62 -0.16 4.34
N ALA A 82 -1.02 0.47 5.45
CA ALA A 82 -0.27 0.40 6.71
C ALA A 82 -0.17 -1.02 7.30
N ASP A 83 -1.08 -1.92 6.95
CA ASP A 83 -1.14 -3.34 7.34
C ASP A 83 -0.39 -4.28 6.37
N GLU A 84 0.35 -3.74 5.40
CA GLU A 84 1.10 -4.52 4.42
C GLU A 84 2.62 -4.43 4.63
N ARG A 85 3.36 -5.48 4.25
CA ARG A 85 4.83 -5.53 4.32
C ARG A 85 5.43 -6.06 3.03
N ALA A 86 6.39 -5.33 2.47
CA ALA A 86 7.23 -5.84 1.40
C ALA A 86 8.34 -6.73 1.98
N THR A 87 8.35 -8.02 1.62
CA THR A 87 9.43 -8.93 2.03
C THR A 87 10.74 -8.56 1.32
N PRO A 88 11.92 -8.93 1.85
CA PRO A 88 13.19 -8.69 1.14
C PRO A 88 13.23 -9.31 -0.27
N ALA A 89 12.58 -10.47 -0.47
CA ALA A 89 12.44 -11.10 -1.78
C ALA A 89 11.58 -10.25 -2.72
N LEU A 90 10.44 -9.72 -2.23
CA LEU A 90 9.60 -8.82 -3.00
C LEU A 90 10.30 -7.49 -3.31
N ALA A 91 11.05 -6.91 -2.37
CA ALA A 91 11.82 -5.69 -2.59
C ALA A 91 12.85 -5.86 -3.73
N ALA A 92 13.59 -6.98 -3.73
CA ALA A 92 14.53 -7.31 -4.79
C ALA A 92 13.81 -7.53 -6.14
N GLU A 93 12.68 -8.23 -6.13
CA GLU A 93 11.89 -8.46 -7.35
C GLU A 93 11.29 -7.17 -7.91
N ILE A 94 10.81 -6.25 -7.05
CA ILE A 94 10.33 -4.92 -7.46
C ILE A 94 11.47 -4.16 -8.16
N ARG A 95 12.67 -4.09 -7.57
CA ARG A 95 13.80 -3.39 -8.22
C ARG A 95 14.15 -4.01 -9.58
N SER A 96 14.18 -5.34 -9.68
CA SER A 96 14.40 -6.02 -10.97
C SER A 96 13.27 -5.80 -11.98
N ALA A 97 12.02 -5.69 -11.53
CA ALA A 97 10.90 -5.37 -12.39
C ALA A 97 11.00 -3.93 -12.93
N LEU A 98 11.42 -2.98 -12.10
CA LEU A 98 11.61 -1.59 -12.50
C LEU A 98 12.70 -1.42 -13.58
N ASP A 99 13.76 -2.23 -13.55
CA ASP A 99 14.78 -2.22 -14.61
C ASP A 99 14.24 -2.54 -16.01
N GLN A 100 13.12 -3.28 -16.08
CA GLN A 100 12.41 -3.58 -17.33
C GLN A 100 11.53 -2.42 -17.81
N LYS A 101 11.40 -1.36 -17.01
CA LYS A 101 10.60 -0.15 -17.28
C LYS A 101 9.17 -0.48 -17.73
N PRO A 102 8.39 -1.18 -16.89
CA PRO A 102 7.03 -1.57 -17.25
C PRO A 102 6.21 -0.33 -17.59
N ALA A 103 5.57 -0.33 -18.76
CA ALA A 103 4.74 0.77 -19.26
C ALA A 103 3.28 0.69 -18.77
N GLY A 104 3.02 -0.08 -17.71
CA GLY A 104 1.69 -0.31 -17.15
C GLY A 104 1.77 -0.77 -15.71
N GLY A 105 0.64 -1.16 -15.14
CA GLY A 105 0.61 -1.62 -13.75
C GLY A 105 1.18 -3.03 -13.59
N VAL A 106 1.84 -3.25 -12.46
CA VAL A 106 2.41 -4.52 -12.03
C VAL A 106 1.60 -5.07 -10.88
N PHE A 107 1.13 -6.31 -11.03
CA PHE A 107 0.36 -7.01 -10.02
C PHE A 107 1.29 -7.66 -8.99
N ILE A 108 1.02 -7.40 -7.72
CA ILE A 108 1.74 -8.00 -6.59
C ILE A 108 0.77 -8.92 -5.85
N PRO A 109 1.05 -10.24 -5.75
CA PRO A 109 0.20 -11.17 -5.00
C PRO A 109 0.30 -10.92 -3.49
N PHE A 110 -0.75 -11.31 -2.76
CA PHE A 110 -0.78 -11.20 -1.30
C PHE A 110 -0.60 -12.54 -0.59
N ASP A 111 0.14 -12.51 0.52
CA ASP A 111 0.13 -13.51 1.58
C ASP A 111 -0.74 -12.95 2.72
N ASN A 112 -2.03 -13.29 2.68
CA ASN A 112 -3.02 -12.82 3.64
C ASN A 112 -2.85 -13.53 4.99
N ARG A 113 -2.67 -12.77 6.07
CA ARG A 113 -2.43 -13.28 7.43
C ARG A 113 -3.45 -12.78 8.45
N ILE A 114 -3.83 -13.66 9.37
CA ILE A 114 -4.60 -13.32 10.58
C ILE A 114 -3.80 -13.81 11.79
N GLY A 115 -3.51 -12.93 12.76
CA GLY A 115 -2.68 -13.31 13.91
C GLY A 115 -1.29 -13.80 13.53
N GLY A 116 -0.74 -13.28 12.42
CA GLY A 116 0.54 -13.71 11.86
C GLY A 116 0.52 -15.05 11.13
N ARG A 117 -0.62 -15.77 11.11
CA ARG A 117 -0.77 -17.03 10.40
C ARG A 117 -1.32 -16.80 8.99
N ALA A 118 -0.64 -17.35 7.99
CA ALA A 118 -1.12 -17.36 6.61
C ALA A 118 -2.46 -18.11 6.49
N ILE A 119 -3.41 -17.49 5.78
CA ILE A 119 -4.75 -18.03 5.54
C ILE A 119 -4.85 -18.43 4.07
N THR A 120 -4.59 -19.71 3.80
CA THR A 120 -4.50 -20.25 2.43
C THR A 120 -5.72 -21.05 2.00
N TYR A 121 -6.62 -21.39 2.94
CA TYR A 121 -7.79 -22.24 2.68
C TYR A 121 -9.04 -21.73 3.39
N GLY A 122 -10.21 -22.22 2.94
CA GLY A 122 -11.51 -21.96 3.55
C GLY A 122 -12.02 -20.53 3.35
N TRP A 123 -13.12 -20.19 4.01
CA TRP A 123 -13.75 -18.86 3.87
C TRP A 123 -12.79 -17.70 4.17
N GLY A 124 -11.88 -17.88 5.12
CA GLY A 124 -10.86 -16.89 5.45
C GLY A 124 -9.91 -16.56 4.29
N ALA A 125 -9.66 -17.49 3.36
CA ALA A 125 -8.84 -17.24 2.18
C ALA A 125 -9.57 -16.40 1.11
N TYR A 126 -10.90 -16.44 1.10
CA TYR A 126 -11.74 -15.66 0.18
C TYR A 126 -12.05 -14.24 0.68
N ASN A 127 -11.83 -13.97 1.97
CA ASN A 127 -12.06 -12.64 2.56
C ASN A 127 -10.97 -11.62 2.21
N GLY A 128 -9.80 -12.08 1.77
CA GLY A 128 -8.71 -11.21 1.34
C GLY A 128 -8.68 -11.08 -0.19
N VAL A 129 -8.33 -9.89 -0.68
CA VAL A 129 -7.92 -9.72 -2.07
C VAL A 129 -6.68 -10.58 -2.32
N GLY A 130 -6.60 -11.27 -3.47
CA GLY A 130 -5.47 -12.15 -3.80
C GLY A 130 -4.17 -11.41 -4.18
N GLY A 131 -4.20 -10.08 -4.13
CA GLY A 131 -3.13 -9.18 -4.57
C GLY A 131 -3.71 -7.90 -5.15
N LYS A 132 -2.82 -6.96 -5.52
CA LYS A 132 -3.23 -5.69 -6.13
C LYS A 132 -2.22 -5.19 -7.16
N ARG A 133 -2.75 -4.48 -8.15
CA ARG A 133 -1.95 -3.70 -9.11
C ARG A 133 -1.60 -2.35 -8.48
N CYS A 134 -0.51 -2.36 -7.72
CA CYS A 134 -0.08 -1.24 -6.86
C CYS A 134 1.29 -0.68 -7.19
N LEU A 135 2.03 -1.29 -8.11
CA LEU A 135 3.26 -0.74 -8.67
C LEU A 135 2.98 -0.28 -10.10
N PHE A 136 3.22 0.99 -10.42
CA PHE A 136 2.88 1.58 -11.73
C PHE A 136 3.72 2.83 -12.02
N PRO A 137 3.86 3.25 -13.30
CA PRO A 137 4.49 4.53 -13.63
C PRO A 137 3.73 5.68 -12.95
N SER A 138 4.46 6.59 -12.31
CA SER A 138 3.83 7.71 -11.59
C SER A 138 2.94 8.55 -12.52
N HIS A 139 1.92 9.19 -11.95
CA HIS A 139 0.93 10.01 -12.66
C HIS A 139 0.06 9.27 -13.71
N THR A 140 0.04 7.93 -13.69
CA THR A 140 -0.80 7.13 -14.60
C THR A 140 -2.03 6.50 -13.94
N LYS A 141 -2.18 6.70 -12.62
CA LYS A 141 -3.30 6.21 -11.82
C LYS A 141 -4.08 7.37 -11.21
N SER A 142 -5.40 7.22 -11.13
CA SER A 142 -6.30 8.08 -10.36
C SER A 142 -7.44 7.28 -9.75
N TRP A 143 -7.86 7.67 -8.56
CA TRP A 143 -9.02 7.13 -7.86
C TRP A 143 -10.25 8.00 -8.13
N GLY A 144 -11.39 7.39 -8.40
CA GLY A 144 -12.67 8.09 -8.60
C GLY A 144 -13.31 8.52 -7.28
N ASP A 145 -14.44 9.21 -7.41
CA ASP A 145 -15.20 9.75 -6.28
C ASP A 145 -16.33 8.80 -5.87
N ASP A 146 -15.97 7.77 -5.11
CA ASP A 146 -16.94 6.90 -4.43
C ASP A 146 -16.60 6.77 -2.95
N ARG A 147 -17.62 6.48 -2.14
CA ARG A 147 -17.49 6.27 -0.69
C ARG A 147 -16.90 4.90 -0.37
N LEU A 148 -17.22 3.87 -1.17
CA LEU A 148 -16.75 2.50 -0.97
C LEU A 148 -16.24 1.94 -2.29
N HIS A 149 -15.03 1.40 -2.29
CA HIS A 149 -14.36 0.86 -3.49
C HIS A 149 -14.39 1.83 -4.69
N PRO A 150 -13.82 3.04 -4.55
CA PRO A 150 -13.76 4.01 -5.64
C PRO A 150 -13.16 3.39 -6.91
N PRO A 151 -13.78 3.65 -8.08
CA PRO A 151 -13.29 3.09 -9.33
C PRO A 151 -11.87 3.59 -9.58
N VAL A 152 -11.01 2.71 -10.09
CA VAL A 152 -9.61 3.02 -10.35
C VAL A 152 -9.38 3.15 -11.84
N LYS A 153 -8.95 4.32 -12.28
CA LYS A 153 -8.39 4.52 -13.62
C LYS A 153 -6.89 4.34 -13.53
N GLN A 154 -6.34 3.35 -14.22
CA GLN A 154 -4.91 3.12 -14.32
C GLN A 154 -4.59 2.33 -15.60
N LEU A 155 -3.32 2.30 -15.98
CA LEU A 155 -2.84 1.52 -17.12
C LEU A 155 -3.11 0.01 -16.93
N PRO A 156 -3.20 -0.76 -18.03
CA PRO A 156 -3.42 -2.20 -17.96
C PRO A 156 -2.31 -2.92 -17.18
N GLU A 157 -2.62 -4.12 -16.73
CA GLU A 157 -1.61 -5.01 -16.15
C GLU A 157 -0.66 -5.48 -17.25
N VAL A 158 0.64 -5.33 -17.02
CA VAL A 158 1.68 -5.75 -17.98
C VAL A 158 2.62 -6.81 -17.39
N MET A 159 2.56 -7.01 -16.07
CA MET A 159 3.45 -7.91 -15.35
C MET A 159 2.80 -8.35 -14.04
N LYS A 160 3.11 -9.58 -13.61
CA LYS A 160 2.74 -10.13 -12.31
C LYS A 160 3.99 -10.64 -11.61
N LEU A 161 4.24 -10.16 -10.39
CA LEU A 161 5.35 -10.61 -9.55
C LEU A 161 5.01 -11.95 -8.90
N ARG A 162 6.04 -12.69 -8.50
CA ARG A 162 5.94 -14.01 -7.86
C ARG A 162 6.00 -13.91 -6.35
N SER A 163 6.85 -13.03 -5.81
CA SER A 163 6.97 -12.80 -4.38
C SER A 163 5.74 -12.08 -3.87
N ALA A 164 5.18 -12.59 -2.77
CA ALA A 164 4.01 -12.01 -2.17
C ALA A 164 4.35 -10.86 -1.21
N MET A 165 3.48 -9.86 -1.19
CA MET A 165 3.41 -8.86 -0.12
C MET A 165 2.64 -9.49 1.05
N ILE A 166 3.18 -9.38 2.25
CA ILE A 166 2.44 -9.82 3.44
C ILE A 166 1.34 -8.81 3.70
N HIS A 167 0.11 -9.28 3.89
CA HIS A 167 -1.05 -8.43 4.19
C HIS A 167 -1.70 -8.90 5.48
N HIS A 168 -1.59 -8.09 6.54
CA HIS A 168 -2.14 -8.38 7.86
C HIS A 168 -3.63 -8.00 7.93
N VAL A 169 -4.46 -8.77 7.22
CA VAL A 169 -5.91 -8.54 7.09
C VAL A 169 -6.58 -8.24 8.44
N TYR A 170 -6.23 -9.02 9.46
CA TYR A 170 -6.66 -8.77 10.84
C TYR A 170 -5.58 -9.15 11.84
N ARG A 171 -5.45 -8.35 12.90
CA ARG A 171 -4.54 -8.65 14.03
C ARG A 171 -4.83 -10.01 14.69
N ASP A 172 -6.09 -10.37 14.85
CA ASP A 172 -6.53 -11.63 15.44
C ASP A 172 -8.00 -11.94 15.06
N LEU A 173 -8.52 -13.08 15.53
CA LEU A 173 -9.93 -13.47 15.29
C LEU A 173 -10.94 -12.52 15.97
N PRO A 174 -10.75 -12.06 17.23
CA PRO A 174 -11.61 -11.03 17.81
C PRO A 174 -11.71 -9.75 16.98
N HIS A 175 -10.59 -9.26 16.44
CA HIS A 175 -10.56 -8.08 15.58
C HIS A 175 -11.33 -8.31 14.27
N MET A 176 -11.16 -9.49 13.65
CA MET A 176 -11.97 -9.88 12.50
C MET A 176 -13.47 -9.88 12.84
N TYR A 177 -13.85 -10.49 13.96
CA TYR A 177 -15.24 -10.57 14.39
C TYR A 177 -15.85 -9.18 14.64
N ALA A 178 -15.11 -8.29 15.31
CA ALA A 178 -15.55 -6.92 15.57
C ALA A 178 -15.79 -6.11 14.28
N ARG A 179 -15.07 -6.43 13.18
CA ARG A 179 -15.23 -5.79 11.87
C ARG A 179 -16.45 -6.29 11.10
N LEU A 180 -16.94 -7.49 11.38
CA LEU A 180 -18.18 -8.03 10.78
C LEU A 180 -19.45 -7.42 11.37
N LEU A 181 -19.36 -6.76 12.53
CA LEU A 181 -20.49 -6.18 13.25
C LEU A 181 -20.68 -4.68 12.99
N ARG A 182 -19.93 -4.09 12.05
CA ARG A 182 -19.91 -2.64 11.77
C ARG A 182 -20.57 -2.29 10.44
#